data_AF-A0A368KMN0-F1
#
_entry.id   AF-A0A368KMN0-F1
#
_cell.length_a   1.000
_cell.length_b   1.000
_cell.length_c   1.000
_cell.angle_alpha   90.00
_cell.angle_beta   90.00
_cell.angle_gamma   90.00
#
_symmetry.space_group_name_H-M   'P 1'
#
loop_
_entity.id
_entity.type
_entity.pdbx_description
1 polymer ?
#
loop_
_entity_poly.entity_id
_entity_poly.type
_entity_poly.pdbx_seq_one_letter_code
_entity_poly.pdbx_strand_id
1 'polypeptide(L)'
;MILKFANLGILAAALFLIAGCEKTDPLIQGKLTNDGQALQVSEKGDIQVEFVQDGTGQSYLASVKPDGSYELTVPPGDYKVAIQQLDPYPNVDKLKGKFSQKKTPIKKKLEGGETFDIELSEYAK
;
A
#
# COMPACT_ATOMS: atom_id res chain seq x y z
N MET A 1 39.41 -12.38 -53.63
CA MET A 1 38.82 -11.23 -54.36
C MET A 1 37.31 -11.31 -54.14
N ILE A 2 36.85 -10.95 -52.94
CA ILE A 2 36.29 -9.65 -52.51
C ILE A 2 34.95 -9.28 -53.21
N LEU A 3 33.92 -9.07 -52.37
CA LEU A 3 32.66 -8.32 -52.53
C LEU A 3 31.48 -9.05 -53.21
N LYS A 4 30.20 -8.98 -52.75
CA LYS A 4 29.48 -7.94 -52.00
C LYS A 4 28.38 -8.52 -51.11
N PHE A 5 28.22 -7.94 -49.91
CA PHE A 5 27.02 -8.05 -49.08
C PHE A 5 25.87 -7.26 -49.73
N ALA A 6 24.68 -7.85 -49.80
CA ALA A 6 23.45 -7.14 -50.13
C ALA A 6 22.47 -7.30 -48.96
N ASN A 7 22.37 -6.23 -48.16
CA ASN A 7 21.26 -6.02 -47.25
C ASN A 7 19.96 -5.94 -48.05
N LEU A 8 18.96 -6.76 -47.68
CA LEU A 8 17.59 -6.61 -48.19
C LEU A 8 16.59 -6.68 -47.03
N GLY A 9 16.08 -5.50 -46.68
CA GLY A 9 14.65 -5.19 -46.54
C GLY A 9 13.80 -5.96 -45.52
N ILE A 10 13.52 -5.28 -44.40
CA ILE A 10 12.44 -5.49 -43.42
C ILE A 10 11.06 -5.61 -44.09
N LEU A 11 10.16 -6.52 -43.64
CA LEU A 11 8.72 -6.21 -43.52
C LEU A 11 7.90 -7.14 -42.61
N ALA A 12 7.26 -6.49 -41.62
CA ALA A 12 6.00 -6.79 -40.92
C ALA A 12 5.91 -8.01 -39.96
N ALA A 13 6.26 -7.73 -38.70
CA ALA A 13 5.61 -8.32 -37.54
C ALA A 13 4.18 -7.75 -37.41
N ALA A 14 3.20 -8.64 -37.24
CA ALA A 14 1.87 -8.27 -36.77
C ALA A 14 1.41 -9.29 -35.71
N LEU A 15 2.09 -9.25 -34.55
CA LEU A 15 1.53 -9.79 -33.32
C LEU A 15 0.51 -8.77 -32.80
N PHE A 16 -0.76 -9.01 -33.09
CA PHE A 16 -1.88 -8.38 -32.37
C PHE A 16 -1.85 -8.87 -30.91
N LEU A 17 -1.02 -8.24 -30.08
CA LEU A 17 -1.20 -8.27 -28.64
C LEU A 17 -2.32 -7.28 -28.34
N ILE A 18 -3.56 -7.77 -28.37
CA ILE A 18 -4.65 -7.21 -27.59
C ILE A 18 -4.26 -7.35 -26.12
N ALA A 19 -3.45 -6.40 -25.63
CA ALA A 19 -3.29 -6.16 -24.21
C ALA A 19 -4.64 -5.66 -23.71
N GLY A 20 -5.47 -6.59 -23.25
CA GLY A 20 -6.55 -6.26 -22.34
C GLY A 20 -5.89 -5.65 -21.10
N CYS A 21 -5.94 -4.33 -20.98
CA CYS A 21 -5.68 -3.66 -19.71
C CYS A 21 -6.79 -4.09 -18.75
N GLU A 22 -6.63 -5.23 -18.09
CA GLU A 22 -7.27 -5.43 -16.79
C GLU A 22 -6.74 -4.28 -15.92
N LYS A 23 -7.62 -3.34 -15.58
CA LYS A 23 -7.31 -2.27 -14.63
C LYS A 23 -7.24 -2.91 -13.25
N THR A 24 -6.11 -3.52 -12.94
CA THR A 24 -5.78 -3.91 -11.58
C THR A 24 -5.54 -2.62 -10.80
N ASP A 25 -6.14 -2.54 -9.62
CA ASP A 25 -5.83 -1.45 -8.70
C ASP A 25 -4.31 -1.43 -8.43
N PRO A 26 -3.70 -0.26 -8.23
CA PRO A 26 -2.28 -0.15 -7.98
C PRO A 26 -1.89 -0.69 -6.59
N LEU A 27 -0.69 -1.27 -6.52
CA LEU A 27 -0.07 -1.68 -5.26
C LEU A 27 0.48 -0.46 -4.51
N ILE A 28 0.20 -0.40 -3.22
CA ILE A 28 0.81 0.50 -2.25
C ILE A 28 1.62 -0.35 -1.28
N GLN A 29 2.83 0.11 -0.99
CA GLN A 29 3.72 -0.50 -0.01
C GLN A 29 4.25 0.55 0.95
N GLY A 30 4.65 0.15 2.15
CA GLY A 30 5.22 1.09 3.10
C GLY A 30 5.67 0.44 4.38
N LYS A 31 6.23 1.26 5.27
CA LYS A 31 6.55 0.90 6.65
C LYS A 31 5.70 1.68 7.63
N LEU A 32 5.22 0.99 8.67
CA LEU A 32 4.58 1.59 9.83
C LEU A 32 5.57 1.58 11.01
N THR A 33 5.90 2.77 11.50
CA THR A 33 6.82 2.97 12.63
C THR A 33 6.22 3.91 13.68
N ASN A 34 6.74 3.83 14.90
CA ASN A 34 6.59 4.85 15.93
C ASN A 34 7.96 5.17 16.52
N ASP A 35 8.40 6.42 16.43
CA ASP A 35 9.74 6.87 16.81
C ASP A 35 10.86 6.08 16.11
N GLY A 36 10.67 5.83 14.81
CA GLY A 36 11.61 5.12 13.94
C GLY A 36 11.66 3.59 14.15
N GLN A 37 10.81 3.03 15.00
CA GLN A 37 10.77 1.60 15.30
C GLN A 37 9.45 0.97 14.85
N ALA A 38 9.53 -0.25 14.30
CA ALA A 38 8.34 -1.03 14.00
C ALA A 38 7.57 -1.36 15.29
N LEU A 39 6.23 -1.23 15.25
CA LEU A 39 5.38 -1.63 16.36
C LEU A 39 5.53 -3.12 16.64
N GLN A 40 5.50 -3.49 17.92
CA GLN A 40 5.65 -4.88 18.36
C GLN A 40 4.35 -5.39 18.97
N VAL A 41 4.05 -6.66 18.77
CA VAL A 41 2.90 -7.36 19.37
C VAL A 41 3.34 -8.73 19.87
N SER A 42 2.58 -9.32 20.81
CA SER A 42 2.74 -10.72 21.18
C SER A 42 2.37 -11.66 20.02
N GLU A 43 2.65 -12.96 20.16
CA GLU A 43 2.23 -14.00 19.19
C GLU A 43 0.72 -14.04 18.94
N LYS A 44 -0.08 -13.45 19.84
CA LYS A 44 -1.54 -13.37 19.76
C LYS A 44 -2.04 -12.00 19.30
N GLY A 45 -1.13 -11.10 18.92
CA GLY A 45 -1.49 -9.77 18.45
C GLY A 45 -1.38 -9.64 16.94
N ASP A 46 -1.99 -8.58 16.43
CA ASP A 46 -1.93 -8.17 15.03
C ASP A 46 -1.87 -6.65 14.96
N ILE A 47 -1.23 -6.13 13.92
CA ILE A 47 -1.21 -4.69 13.62
C ILE A 47 -1.87 -4.53 12.26
N GLN A 48 -2.91 -3.70 12.22
CA GLN A 48 -3.70 -3.50 11.00
C GLN A 48 -3.59 -2.05 10.55
N VAL A 49 -3.37 -1.87 9.25
CA VAL A 49 -3.57 -0.60 8.55
C VAL A 49 -4.83 -0.70 7.71
N GLU A 50 -5.71 0.28 7.85
CA GLU A 50 -6.98 0.35 7.15
C GLU A 50 -7.06 1.67 6.38
N PHE A 51 -7.14 1.57 5.05
CA PHE A 51 -7.34 2.69 4.15
C PHE A 51 -8.82 2.84 3.86
N VAL A 52 -9.41 3.94 4.30
CA VAL A 52 -10.84 4.25 4.09
C VAL A 52 -10.93 5.37 3.07
N GLN A 53 -11.46 5.06 1.90
CA GLN A 53 -11.56 6.00 0.80
C GLN A 53 -12.64 7.06 1.09
N ASP A 54 -12.27 8.33 0.95
CA ASP A 54 -13.22 9.43 1.07
C ASP A 54 -14.22 9.40 -0.11
N GLY A 55 -15.48 9.79 0.16
CA GLY A 55 -16.57 9.78 -0.82
C GLY A 55 -17.30 8.44 -0.94
N THR A 56 -16.58 7.30 -0.95
CA THR A 56 -17.21 5.96 -1.02
C THR A 56 -17.34 5.29 0.34
N GLY A 57 -16.41 5.58 1.26
CA GLY A 57 -16.31 4.88 2.55
C GLY A 57 -15.78 3.44 2.43
N GLN A 58 -15.34 3.02 1.25
CA GLN A 58 -14.79 1.68 1.05
C GLN A 58 -13.49 1.52 1.83
N SER A 59 -13.34 0.36 2.47
CA SER A 59 -12.20 0.06 3.33
C SER A 59 -11.31 -1.03 2.73
N TYR A 60 -10.00 -0.84 2.84
CA TYR A 60 -8.96 -1.76 2.40
C TYR A 60 -8.00 -2.00 3.56
N LEU A 61 -7.84 -3.26 3.97
CA LEU A 61 -7.12 -3.63 5.17
C LEU A 61 -5.90 -4.48 4.85
N ALA A 62 -4.79 -4.21 5.53
CA ALA A 62 -3.60 -5.03 5.50
C ALA A 62 -3.04 -5.25 6.91
N SER A 63 -2.57 -6.46 7.17
CA SER A 63 -1.74 -6.73 8.35
C SER A 63 -0.33 -6.22 8.10
N VAL A 64 0.28 -5.69 9.16
CA VAL A 64 1.67 -5.20 9.15
C VAL A 64 2.58 -6.32 9.62
N LYS A 65 3.63 -6.59 8.84
CA LYS A 65 4.63 -7.63 9.15
C LYS A 65 5.49 -7.19 10.36
N PRO A 66 6.20 -8.12 11.04
CA PRO A 66 7.02 -7.78 12.22
C PRO A 66 8.12 -6.73 11.99
N ASP A 67 8.57 -6.57 10.74
CA ASP A 67 9.55 -5.54 10.35
C ASP A 67 8.92 -4.16 10.06
N GLY A 68 7.61 -4.02 10.30
CA GLY A 68 6.82 -2.84 10.06
C GLY A 68 6.29 -2.70 8.63
N SER A 69 6.64 -3.60 7.70
CA SER A 69 6.21 -3.48 6.31
C SER A 69 4.74 -3.89 6.11
N TYR A 70 4.06 -3.21 5.19
CA TYR A 70 2.71 -3.56 4.73
C TYR A 70 2.58 -3.35 3.23
N GLU A 71 1.63 -4.07 2.64
CA GLU A 71 1.29 -4.01 1.22
C GLU A 71 -0.22 -4.12 1.06
N LEU A 72 -0.83 -3.29 0.22
CA LEU A 72 -2.24 -3.38 -0.14
C LEU A 72 -2.50 -2.82 -1.53
N THR A 73 -3.54 -3.32 -2.19
CA THR A 73 -3.96 -2.84 -3.50
C THR A 73 -5.21 -1.97 -3.34
N VAL A 74 -5.13 -0.70 -3.75
CA VAL A 74 -6.24 0.28 -3.61
C VAL A 74 -6.36 1.15 -4.86
N PRO A 75 -7.57 1.57 -5.26
CA PRO A 75 -7.72 2.51 -6.36
C PRO A 75 -7.13 3.88 -6.00
N PRO A 76 -6.77 4.71 -6.99
CA PRO A 76 -6.41 6.10 -6.74
C PRO A 76 -7.54 6.87 -6.04
N GLY A 77 -7.18 7.77 -5.13
CA GLY A 77 -8.13 8.59 -4.40
C GLY A 77 -7.59 9.22 -3.13
N ASP A 78 -8.48 9.92 -2.42
CA ASP A 78 -8.22 10.49 -1.11
C ASP A 78 -8.65 9.50 -0.02
N TYR A 79 -7.81 9.30 0.99
CA TYR A 79 -7.99 8.32 2.04
C TYR A 79 -7.79 8.91 3.43
N LYS A 80 -8.56 8.42 4.40
CA LYS A 80 -8.20 8.41 5.82
C LYS A 80 -7.58 7.07 6.15
N VAL A 81 -6.53 7.07 6.96
CA VAL A 81 -5.81 5.83 7.29
C VAL A 81 -5.92 5.56 8.77
N ALA A 82 -6.58 4.47 9.13
CA ALA A 82 -6.70 4.02 10.51
C ALA A 82 -5.64 2.95 10.82
N ILE A 83 -5.17 2.95 12.06
CA ILE A 83 -4.18 2.01 12.57
C ILE A 83 -4.69 1.42 13.87
N GLN A 84 -4.61 0.10 13.99
CA GLN A 84 -4.90 -0.61 15.24
C GLN A 84 -3.73 -1.51 15.58
N GLN A 85 -3.31 -1.48 16.84
CA GLN A 85 -2.32 -2.42 17.39
C GLN A 85 -3.05 -3.31 18.39
N LEU A 86 -3.63 -4.40 17.90
CA LEU A 86 -4.54 -5.26 18.65
C LEU A 86 -3.74 -6.37 19.34
N ASP A 87 -3.54 -6.27 20.65
CA ASP A 87 -2.75 -7.25 21.39
C ASP A 87 -3.28 -7.49 22.84
N PRO A 88 -3.97 -8.61 23.09
CA PRO A 88 -4.28 -9.67 22.12
C PRO A 88 -5.35 -9.25 21.11
N TYR A 89 -5.23 -9.75 19.89
CA TYR A 89 -6.26 -9.61 18.85
C TYR A 89 -7.53 -10.40 19.22
N PRO A 90 -8.75 -9.89 18.90
CA PRO A 90 -9.08 -8.56 18.36
C PRO A 90 -9.40 -7.51 19.44
N ASN A 91 -9.11 -7.78 20.72
CA ASN A 91 -9.83 -7.14 21.83
C ASN A 91 -9.16 -5.88 22.41
N VAL A 92 -7.84 -5.77 22.33
CA VAL A 92 -7.09 -4.73 23.06
C VAL A 92 -6.27 -3.88 22.10
N ASP A 93 -6.78 -2.70 21.75
CA ASP A 93 -6.01 -1.72 20.99
C ASP A 93 -5.01 -0.97 21.89
N LYS A 94 -3.72 -1.27 21.72
CA LYS A 94 -2.60 -0.62 22.44
C LYS A 94 -2.46 0.86 22.07
N LEU A 95 -2.94 1.28 20.89
CA LEU A 95 -2.97 2.68 20.48
C LEU A 95 -4.14 3.45 21.12
N LYS A 96 -4.98 2.77 21.92
CA LYS A 96 -6.11 3.36 22.67
C LYS A 96 -7.07 4.16 21.77
N GLY A 97 -7.26 3.70 20.54
CA GLY A 97 -8.11 4.31 19.53
C GLY A 97 -7.62 5.64 18.98
N LYS A 98 -6.38 6.08 19.28
CA LYS A 98 -5.81 7.34 18.78
C LYS A 98 -5.85 7.42 17.25
N PHE A 99 -5.61 6.29 16.59
CA PHE A 99 -5.61 6.15 15.14
C PHE A 99 -6.82 5.38 14.61
N SER A 100 -7.91 5.30 15.37
CA SER A 100 -9.16 4.71 14.87
C SER A 100 -9.73 5.50 13.69
N GLN A 101 -10.56 4.88 12.85
CA GLN A 101 -11.23 5.54 11.71
C GLN A 101 -11.91 6.87 12.08
N LYS A 102 -12.45 6.99 13.31
CA LYS A 102 -13.14 8.20 13.79
C LYS A 102 -12.18 9.31 14.24
N LYS A 103 -10.94 8.98 14.61
CA LYS A 103 -10.00 9.91 15.26
C LYS A 103 -8.72 10.13 14.48
N THR A 104 -8.44 9.30 13.48
CA THR A 104 -7.15 9.32 12.79
C THR A 104 -6.89 10.70 12.15
N PRO A 105 -5.72 11.30 12.43
CA PRO A 105 -5.28 12.50 11.73
C PRO A 105 -4.62 12.17 10.38
N ILE A 106 -4.38 10.90 10.07
CA ILE A 106 -3.62 10.47 8.89
C ILE A 106 -4.53 10.53 7.68
N LYS A 107 -4.17 11.40 6.73
CA LYS A 107 -4.84 11.57 5.44
C LYS A 107 -3.83 11.49 4.32
N LYS A 108 -4.17 10.79 3.24
CA LYS A 108 -3.28 10.60 2.10
C LYS A 108 -4.07 10.56 0.81
N LYS A 109 -3.61 11.33 -0.18
CA LYS A 109 -3.98 11.13 -1.58
C LYS A 109 -3.03 10.12 -2.20
N LEU A 110 -3.58 9.10 -2.83
CA LEU A 110 -2.86 8.01 -3.50
C LEU A 110 -3.16 8.07 -4.99
N GLU A 111 -2.12 8.02 -5.81
CA GLU A 111 -2.21 8.00 -7.28
C GLU A 111 -1.88 6.60 -7.82
N GLY A 112 -1.26 5.74 -7.01
CA GLY A 112 -0.95 4.35 -7.30
C GLY A 112 0.52 4.06 -7.55
N GLY A 113 1.00 2.91 -7.06
CA GLY A 113 2.37 2.43 -7.28
C GLY A 113 3.41 3.14 -6.41
N GLU A 114 2.99 4.02 -5.51
CA GLU A 114 3.87 4.75 -4.61
C GLU A 114 4.15 4.00 -3.30
N THR A 115 5.24 4.40 -2.65
CA THR A 115 5.52 4.06 -1.25
C THR A 115 4.84 5.07 -0.33
N PHE A 116 4.21 4.58 0.74
CA PHE A 116 3.66 5.42 1.80
C PHE A 116 4.12 4.92 3.18
N ASP A 117 5.20 5.50 3.70
CA ASP A 117 5.63 5.24 5.07
C ASP A 117 4.80 6.06 6.06
N ILE A 118 4.46 5.44 7.20
CA ILE A 118 3.65 6.02 8.26
C ILE A 118 4.49 6.03 9.54
N GLU A 119 4.95 7.20 9.95
CA GLU A 119 5.59 7.43 11.26
C GLU A 119 4.55 8.01 12.24
N LEU A 120 4.07 7.19 13.17
CA LEU A 120 2.97 7.58 14.08
C LEU A 120 3.32 8.78 14.95
N SER A 121 4.59 8.99 15.30
CA SER A 121 4.99 10.11 16.15
C SER A 121 4.84 11.47 15.46
N GLU A 122 4.83 11.52 14.12
CA GLU A 122 4.51 12.74 13.36
C GLU A 122 3.05 13.20 13.55
N TYR A 123 2.18 12.28 13.98
CA TYR A 123 0.74 12.48 14.10
C TYR A 123 0.23 12.50 15.54
N ALA A 124 1.03 12.02 16.49
CA ALA A 124 0.68 11.94 17.91
C ALA A 124 0.98 13.25 18.66
N LYS A 125 0.26 14.33 18.31
CA LYS A 125 0.29 15.61 19.04
C LYS A 125 -0.64 15.64 20.25
#